data_AF-A0A673WR32-F1
#
_entry.id   AF-A0A673WR32-F1
#
_cell.length_a   1.000
_cell.length_b   1.000
_cell.length_c   1.000
_cell.angle_alpha   90.00
_cell.angle_beta   90.00
_cell.angle_gamma   90.00
#
_symmetry.space_group_name_H-M   'P 1'
#
loop_
_entity.id
_entity.type
_entity.pdbx_description
1 polymer ?
#
loop_
_entity_poly.entity_id
_entity_poly.type
_entity_poly.pdbx_seq_one_letter_code
_entity_poly.pdbx_strand_id
1 'polypeptide(L)'
;DVNKLILTDLALLVRDYPKAHNVSWLSINFKTLLLWDPKPTNYSYTVEYSVIGQNRKKNQHCIRTMETECDLSNSLVDLKAIYSSDVLSNPYFASERFTPYNDTLIGRPEFKLEMSKDKRKITLYVEDPLTALFNEQNQQRTIRDVFADELQYKVTFGKATSTGKVSSKGRVIKMAGDIDPGVSYCFNMQAYIPSRSTDKQLGELSQRQCSPGNDKSVFEGKDTNNAKELNPQPWCCKHHALPSEPQGIIVSQ
;
A
#
# COMPACT_ATOMS: atom_id res chain seq x y z
N ASP A 1 -48.57 36.44 -36.26
CA ASP A 1 -48.58 35.04 -35.79
C ASP A 1 -47.39 34.71 -34.92
N VAL A 2 -47.68 34.44 -33.65
CA VAL A 2 -46.74 34.25 -32.53
C VAL A 2 -46.26 32.79 -32.45
N ASN A 3 -46.24 32.06 -33.58
CA ASN A 3 -45.95 30.62 -33.62
C ASN A 3 -44.73 30.28 -34.48
N LYS A 4 -43.64 31.06 -34.35
CA LYS A 4 -42.35 30.69 -34.95
C LYS A 4 -41.14 30.97 -34.06
N LEU A 5 -41.37 31.04 -32.74
CA LEU A 5 -40.31 31.32 -31.76
C LEU A 5 -40.33 30.34 -30.58
N ILE A 6 -40.55 29.05 -30.85
CA ILE A 6 -40.28 27.98 -29.88
C ILE A 6 -39.79 26.79 -30.68
N LEU A 7 -38.48 26.68 -30.93
CA LEU A 7 -37.80 25.43 -31.28
C LEU A 7 -36.30 25.66 -31.57
N THR A 8 -35.57 26.31 -30.66
CA THR A 8 -34.10 26.16 -30.56
C THR A 8 -33.68 26.58 -29.16
N ASP A 9 -32.78 25.80 -28.56
CA ASP A 9 -32.14 26.01 -27.25
C ASP A 9 -32.88 25.56 -25.97
N LEU A 10 -33.43 24.35 -26.01
CA LEU A 10 -33.20 23.41 -24.90
C LEU A 10 -32.07 22.45 -25.28
N ALA A 11 -30.91 23.00 -25.64
CA ALA A 11 -29.68 22.24 -25.48
C ALA A 11 -29.50 22.06 -23.97
N LEU A 12 -29.78 20.85 -23.46
CA LEU A 12 -29.27 20.45 -22.15
C LEU A 12 -27.80 20.84 -22.14
N LEU A 13 -27.41 21.76 -21.26
CA LEU A 13 -26.01 21.99 -20.93
C LEU A 13 -25.49 20.66 -20.36
N VAL A 14 -25.03 19.76 -21.23
CA VAL A 14 -24.16 18.65 -20.85
C VAL A 14 -22.89 19.34 -20.40
N ARG A 15 -22.82 19.64 -19.11
CA ARG A 15 -21.61 20.14 -18.49
C ARG A 15 -20.57 19.04 -18.69
N ASP A 16 -19.67 19.30 -19.62
CA ASP A 16 -18.52 18.44 -19.87
C ASP A 16 -17.57 18.64 -18.69
N TYR A 17 -17.55 17.65 -17.81
CA TYR A 17 -16.72 17.69 -16.62
C TYR A 17 -15.42 16.96 -16.92
N PRO A 18 -14.31 17.34 -16.27
CA PRO A 18 -13.07 16.59 -16.41
C PRO A 18 -13.32 15.11 -16.15
N LYS A 19 -12.87 14.29 -17.09
CA LYS A 19 -12.93 12.84 -16.97
C LYS A 19 -12.01 12.38 -15.84
N ALA A 20 -12.49 11.48 -15.00
CA ALA A 20 -11.63 10.79 -14.05
C ALA A 20 -10.50 10.04 -14.79
N HIS A 21 -9.28 10.13 -14.27
CA HIS A 21 -8.12 9.42 -14.80
C HIS A 21 -7.21 8.96 -13.65
N ASN A 22 -6.14 8.23 -13.98
CA ASN A 22 -5.23 7.61 -13.00
C ASN A 22 -5.97 6.74 -11.96
N VAL A 23 -7.09 6.13 -12.37
CA VAL A 23 -7.89 5.29 -11.47
C VAL A 23 -7.08 4.06 -11.10
N SER A 24 -6.70 3.97 -9.82
CA SER A 24 -5.76 2.96 -9.34
C SER A 24 -6.17 2.43 -7.96
N TRP A 25 -5.72 1.22 -7.65
CA TRP A 25 -5.95 0.58 -6.37
C TRP A 25 -4.73 0.76 -5.46
N LEU A 26 -4.97 1.22 -4.23
CA LEU A 26 -4.00 1.17 -3.14
C LEU A 26 -4.54 0.23 -2.07
N SER A 27 -3.86 -0.91 -1.87
CA SER A 27 -4.29 -1.90 -0.89
C SER A 27 -3.12 -2.43 -0.07
N ILE A 28 -3.18 -2.24 1.25
CA ILE A 28 -2.20 -2.74 2.22
C ILE A 28 -2.95 -3.42 3.36
N ASN A 29 -2.62 -4.68 3.66
CA ASN A 29 -3.32 -5.50 4.66
C ASN A 29 -4.85 -5.41 4.52
N PHE A 30 -5.34 -5.46 3.28
CA PHE A 30 -6.77 -5.38 2.91
C PHE A 30 -7.45 -4.03 3.18
N LYS A 31 -6.76 -3.01 3.71
CA LYS A 31 -7.24 -1.63 3.65
C LYS A 31 -7.13 -1.18 2.20
N THR A 32 -8.26 -1.09 1.51
CA THR A 32 -8.31 -0.91 0.05
C THR A 32 -8.99 0.40 -0.32
N LEU A 33 -8.19 1.32 -0.85
CA LEU A 33 -8.64 2.59 -1.40
C LEU A 33 -8.59 2.52 -2.93
N LEU A 34 -9.64 3.02 -3.57
CA LEU A 34 -9.60 3.41 -4.98
C LEU A 34 -9.20 4.89 -5.04
N LEU A 35 -8.19 5.22 -5.83
CA LEU A 35 -7.67 6.58 -5.99
C LEU A 35 -7.90 7.03 -7.44
N TRP A 36 -8.15 8.32 -7.65
CA TRP A 36 -8.30 8.90 -9.00
C TRP A 36 -8.02 10.41 -9.01
N ASP A 37 -7.82 10.96 -10.20
CA ASP A 37 -7.64 12.39 -10.43
C ASP A 37 -8.68 12.90 -11.45
N PRO A 38 -8.91 14.22 -11.56
CA PRO A 38 -8.42 15.29 -10.69
C PRO A 38 -9.41 15.62 -9.56
N LYS A 39 -8.97 16.47 -8.61
CA LYS A 39 -9.85 16.99 -7.55
C LYS A 39 -11.00 17.81 -8.15
N PRO A 40 -12.26 17.51 -7.78
CA PRO A 40 -13.40 18.20 -8.34
C PRO A 40 -13.60 19.59 -7.71
N THR A 41 -14.11 20.53 -8.51
CA THR A 41 -14.38 21.91 -8.06
C THR A 41 -15.86 22.29 -8.14
N ASN A 42 -16.56 21.86 -9.18
CA ASN A 42 -17.98 22.15 -9.44
C ASN A 42 -18.75 20.93 -9.98
N TYR A 43 -18.23 19.73 -9.71
CA TYR A 43 -18.79 18.43 -10.07
C TYR A 43 -18.47 17.43 -8.97
N SER A 44 -18.95 16.20 -9.09
CA SER A 44 -18.74 15.18 -8.06
C SER A 44 -18.61 13.81 -8.70
N TYR A 45 -17.90 12.91 -8.04
CA TYR A 45 -17.76 11.54 -8.50
C TYR A 45 -18.74 10.59 -7.80
N THR A 46 -19.06 9.48 -8.46
CA THR A 46 -19.72 8.34 -7.81
C THR A 46 -18.96 7.08 -8.10
N VAL A 47 -18.63 6.30 -7.07
CA VAL A 47 -17.90 5.04 -7.23
C VAL A 47 -18.86 3.86 -7.30
N GLU A 48 -18.72 3.07 -8.36
CA GLU A 48 -19.40 1.79 -8.54
C GLU A 48 -18.41 0.65 -8.64
N TYR A 49 -18.70 -0.50 -8.04
CA TYR A 49 -17.83 -1.66 -8.07
C TYR A 49 -18.64 -2.95 -8.25
N SER A 50 -17.97 -4.00 -8.73
CA SER A 50 -18.53 -5.35 -8.81
C SER A 50 -17.43 -6.39 -8.94
N VAL A 51 -17.77 -7.63 -8.58
CA VAL A 51 -17.07 -8.79 -9.14
C VAL A 51 -17.31 -8.79 -10.65
N ILE A 52 -16.28 -9.10 -11.44
CA ILE A 52 -16.38 -9.16 -12.90
C ILE A 52 -17.53 -10.08 -13.33
N GLY A 53 -18.39 -9.59 -14.22
CA GLY A 53 -19.56 -10.32 -14.73
C GLY A 53 -20.81 -10.21 -13.85
N GLN A 54 -20.76 -9.50 -12.71
CA GLN A 54 -21.92 -9.21 -11.87
C GLN A 54 -22.42 -7.78 -12.05
N ASN A 55 -23.60 -7.49 -11.50
CA ASN A 55 -24.17 -6.15 -11.47
C ASN A 55 -23.36 -5.21 -10.59
N ARG A 56 -23.14 -3.99 -11.09
CA ARG A 56 -22.46 -2.91 -10.35
C ARG A 56 -23.27 -2.43 -9.16
N LYS A 57 -22.57 -2.16 -8.07
CA LYS A 57 -23.12 -1.58 -6.85
C LYS A 57 -22.42 -0.27 -6.56
N LYS A 58 -23.19 0.73 -6.11
CA LYS A 58 -22.62 2.01 -5.63
C LYS A 58 -22.07 1.83 -4.23
N ASN A 59 -20.86 2.34 -3.98
CA ASN A 59 -20.38 2.50 -2.61
C ASN A 59 -21.11 3.68 -1.97
N GLN A 60 -21.86 3.43 -0.89
CA GLN A 60 -22.71 4.44 -0.23
C GLN A 60 -21.92 5.62 0.34
N HIS A 61 -20.65 5.42 0.70
CA HIS A 61 -19.78 6.49 1.22
C HIS A 61 -19.17 7.36 0.12
N CYS A 62 -19.31 6.95 -1.14
CA CYS A 62 -18.66 7.59 -2.28
C CYS A 62 -19.68 7.95 -3.37
N ILE A 63 -20.90 8.31 -2.98
CA ILE A 63 -21.93 8.86 -3.88
C ILE A 63 -21.81 10.38 -3.87
N ARG A 64 -21.67 10.98 -5.07
CA ARG A 64 -21.53 12.43 -5.25
C ARG A 64 -20.43 13.02 -4.36
N THR A 65 -19.31 12.32 -4.26
CA THR A 65 -18.16 12.74 -3.45
C THR A 65 -17.35 13.83 -4.15
N MET A 66 -16.78 14.73 -3.34
CA MET A 66 -15.79 15.73 -3.76
C MET A 66 -14.35 15.23 -3.54
N GLU A 67 -14.20 14.02 -3.01
CA GLU A 67 -12.89 13.41 -2.79
C GLU A 67 -12.37 12.72 -4.05
N THR A 68 -11.07 12.44 -4.02
CA THR A 68 -10.32 11.71 -5.04
C THR A 68 -9.91 10.32 -4.60
N GLU A 69 -10.59 9.83 -3.56
CA GLU A 69 -10.42 8.50 -3.01
C GLU A 69 -11.74 7.92 -2.50
N CYS A 70 -11.83 6.58 -2.49
CA CYS A 70 -12.95 5.85 -1.93
C CYS A 70 -12.48 4.60 -1.20
N ASP A 71 -12.88 4.45 0.07
CA ASP A 71 -12.62 3.24 0.83
C ASP A 71 -13.60 2.13 0.45
N LEU A 72 -13.05 1.05 -0.12
CA LEU A 72 -13.77 -0.15 -0.53
C LEU A 72 -13.46 -1.36 0.37
N SER A 73 -12.72 -1.20 1.46
CA SER A 73 -12.27 -2.31 2.32
C SER A 73 -13.42 -3.22 2.76
N ASN A 74 -14.54 -2.62 3.18
CA ASN A 74 -15.74 -3.36 3.63
C ASN A 74 -16.66 -3.81 2.49
N SER A 75 -16.36 -3.40 1.25
CA SER A 75 -17.14 -3.72 0.05
C SER A 75 -16.63 -4.98 -0.66
N LEU A 76 -15.33 -5.28 -0.54
CA LEU A 76 -14.67 -6.40 -1.24
C LEU A 76 -14.67 -7.67 -0.38
N VAL A 77 -15.87 -8.20 -0.10
CA VAL A 77 -16.07 -9.30 0.86
C VAL A 77 -15.52 -10.66 0.39
N ASP A 78 -15.57 -10.95 -0.90
CA ASP A 78 -14.98 -12.18 -1.46
C ASP A 78 -13.53 -11.90 -1.85
N LEU A 79 -12.61 -12.22 -0.95
CA LEU A 79 -11.20 -11.90 -1.14
C LEU A 79 -10.59 -12.55 -2.39
N LYS A 80 -11.16 -13.66 -2.88
CA LYS A 80 -10.64 -14.40 -4.04
C LYS A 80 -11.30 -13.99 -5.36
N ALA A 81 -12.35 -13.18 -5.31
CA ALA A 81 -13.00 -12.66 -6.51
C ALA A 81 -12.16 -11.57 -7.20
N ILE A 82 -12.34 -11.46 -8.52
CA ILE A 82 -11.75 -10.39 -9.32
C ILE A 82 -12.76 -9.25 -9.39
N TYR A 83 -12.36 -8.09 -8.90
CA TYR A 83 -13.17 -6.87 -8.91
C TYR A 83 -12.73 -5.89 -10.00
N SER A 84 -13.67 -5.07 -10.43
CA SER A 84 -13.43 -3.81 -11.12
C SER A 84 -14.25 -2.70 -10.46
N SER A 85 -13.79 -1.47 -10.58
CA SER A 85 -14.51 -0.29 -10.11
C SER A 85 -14.55 0.77 -11.19
N ASP A 86 -15.64 1.50 -11.28
CA ASP A 86 -15.76 2.69 -12.13
C ASP A 86 -15.88 3.92 -11.26
N VAL A 87 -15.17 4.96 -11.66
CA VAL A 87 -15.37 6.32 -11.19
C VAL A 87 -16.28 7.01 -12.20
N LEU A 88 -17.55 7.17 -11.82
CA LEU A 88 -18.55 7.81 -12.66
C LEU A 88 -18.32 9.32 -12.65
N SER A 89 -17.73 9.79 -13.75
CA SER A 89 -17.82 11.15 -14.27
C SER A 89 -18.60 11.14 -15.59
N ASN A 90 -18.94 12.29 -16.15
CA ASN A 90 -19.40 12.38 -17.54
C ASN A 90 -18.17 12.73 -18.39
N PRO A 91 -17.47 11.78 -19.06
CA PRO A 91 -17.67 10.32 -19.16
C PRO A 91 -16.96 9.49 -18.05
N TYR A 92 -17.31 8.21 -17.86
CA TYR A 92 -16.76 7.37 -16.77
C TYR A 92 -15.39 6.75 -17.09
N PHE A 93 -14.67 6.29 -16.07
CA PHE A 93 -13.40 5.58 -16.19
C PHE A 93 -13.38 4.33 -15.30
N ALA A 94 -12.92 3.21 -15.86
CA ALA A 94 -12.81 1.92 -15.16
C ALA A 94 -11.40 1.71 -14.61
N SER A 95 -11.31 1.12 -13.42
CA SER A 95 -10.06 0.71 -12.81
C SER A 95 -9.51 -0.56 -13.45
N GLU A 96 -8.23 -0.83 -13.20
CA GLU A 96 -7.67 -2.15 -13.45
C GLU A 96 -8.35 -3.23 -12.58
N ARG A 97 -8.21 -4.48 -12.99
CA ARG A 97 -8.72 -5.62 -12.22
C ARG A 97 -7.96 -5.75 -10.91
N PHE A 98 -8.68 -6.09 -9.84
CA PHE A 98 -8.10 -6.24 -8.51
C PHE A 98 -8.68 -7.47 -7.80
N THR A 99 -7.82 -8.34 -7.31
CA THR A 99 -8.15 -9.52 -6.52
C THR A 99 -7.56 -9.33 -5.12
N PRO A 100 -8.36 -9.01 -4.09
CA PRO A 100 -7.84 -8.64 -2.77
C PRO A 100 -6.82 -9.64 -2.21
N TYR A 101 -7.09 -10.94 -2.33
CA TYR A 101 -6.22 -12.01 -1.84
C TYR A 101 -4.86 -12.07 -2.54
N ASN A 102 -4.78 -11.71 -3.82
CA ASN A 102 -3.53 -11.77 -4.60
C ASN A 102 -2.78 -10.44 -4.61
N ASP A 103 -3.53 -9.33 -4.66
CA ASP A 103 -2.97 -8.03 -5.06
C ASP A 103 -2.73 -7.09 -3.88
N THR A 104 -3.38 -7.30 -2.71
CA THR A 104 -3.06 -6.50 -1.51
C THR A 104 -1.59 -6.67 -1.15
N LEU A 105 -0.91 -5.55 -0.94
CA LEU A 105 0.42 -5.55 -0.34
C LEU A 105 0.31 -6.01 1.12
N ILE A 106 1.34 -6.71 1.57
CA ILE A 106 1.45 -7.11 2.97
C ILE A 106 2.36 -6.09 3.65
N GLY A 107 1.79 -5.39 4.63
CA GLY A 107 2.51 -4.39 5.40
C GLY A 107 3.63 -5.02 6.24
N ARG A 108 4.48 -4.13 6.75
CA ARG A 108 5.64 -4.49 7.54
C ARG A 108 5.27 -5.35 8.77
N PRO A 109 5.90 -6.53 8.97
CA PRO A 109 5.77 -7.26 10.22
C PRO A 109 6.63 -6.64 11.32
N GLU A 110 6.14 -6.72 12.56
CA GLU A 110 6.92 -6.43 13.76
C GLU A 110 7.42 -7.74 14.38
N PHE A 111 8.53 -7.66 15.11
CA PHE A 111 9.04 -8.81 15.84
C PHE A 111 9.83 -8.38 17.06
N LYS A 112 9.98 -9.29 18.02
CA LYS A 112 10.86 -9.16 19.19
C LYS A 112 12.01 -10.14 19.05
N LEU A 113 13.20 -9.70 19.45
CA LEU A 113 14.40 -10.50 19.50
C LEU A 113 14.73 -10.81 20.96
N GLU A 114 14.85 -12.10 21.29
CA GLU A 114 15.32 -12.55 22.59
C GLU A 114 16.58 -13.41 22.45
N MET A 115 17.59 -13.09 23.25
CA MET A 115 18.81 -13.89 23.36
C MET A 115 18.74 -14.77 24.61
N SER A 116 19.12 -16.04 24.48
CA SER A 116 19.22 -16.95 25.62
C SER A 116 20.30 -16.50 26.61
N LYS A 117 20.16 -16.93 27.88
CA LYS A 117 21.13 -16.59 28.95
C LYS A 117 22.56 -17.03 28.63
N ASP A 118 22.72 -18.16 27.96
CA ASP A 118 24.02 -18.69 27.52
C ASP A 118 24.58 -18.02 26.25
N LYS A 119 23.85 -17.03 25.69
CA LYS A 119 24.20 -16.28 24.46
C LYS A 119 24.44 -17.15 23.22
N ARG A 120 23.85 -18.35 23.17
CA ARG A 120 24.01 -19.31 22.06
C ARG A 120 22.77 -19.50 21.21
N LYS A 121 21.65 -18.88 21.59
CA LYS A 121 20.37 -18.99 20.88
C LYS A 121 19.72 -17.63 20.78
N ILE A 122 19.20 -17.32 19.61
CA ILE A 122 18.34 -16.16 19.39
C ILE A 122 16.96 -16.69 19.00
N THR A 123 15.92 -16.17 19.64
CA THR A 123 14.53 -16.46 19.28
C THR A 123 13.87 -15.19 18.80
N LEU A 124 13.25 -15.27 17.63
CA LEU A 124 12.46 -14.18 17.06
C LEU A 124 10.97 -14.50 17.28
N TYR A 125 10.24 -13.54 17.83
CA TYR A 125 8.80 -13.62 18.05
C TYR A 125 8.13 -12.62 17.12
N VAL A 126 7.48 -13.14 16.08
CA VAL A 126 6.81 -12.32 15.07
C VAL A 126 5.41 -11.96 15.54
N GLU A 127 5.07 -10.69 15.44
CA GLU A 127 3.71 -10.19 15.63
C GLU A 127 3.04 -10.16 14.24
N ASP A 128 1.95 -10.92 14.09
CA ASP A 128 1.25 -10.98 12.80
C ASP A 128 0.54 -9.65 12.52
N PRO A 129 0.81 -8.99 11.37
CA PRO A 129 0.13 -7.74 11.00
C PRO A 129 -1.39 -7.85 11.06
N LEU A 130 -2.04 -6.80 11.59
CA LEU A 130 -3.49 -6.66 11.55
C LEU A 130 -3.96 -6.26 10.14
N THR A 131 -5.19 -6.68 9.80
CA THR A 131 -5.84 -6.37 8.52
C THR A 131 -7.03 -5.43 8.72
N ALA A 132 -7.53 -4.82 7.65
CA ALA A 132 -8.78 -4.06 7.69
C ALA A 132 -10.05 -4.95 7.73
N LEU A 133 -9.89 -6.27 7.83
CA LEU A 133 -11.00 -7.23 7.83
C LEU A 133 -11.42 -7.56 9.25
N PHE A 134 -12.73 -7.74 9.43
CA PHE A 134 -13.34 -8.16 10.69
C PHE A 134 -14.07 -9.48 10.50
N ASN A 135 -14.08 -10.32 11.53
CA ASN A 135 -14.93 -11.51 11.55
C ASN A 135 -16.38 -11.17 11.94
N GLU A 136 -17.26 -12.17 11.96
CA GLU A 136 -18.68 -12.00 12.32
C GLU A 136 -18.87 -11.49 13.76
N GLN A 137 -17.89 -11.73 14.64
CA GLN A 137 -17.87 -11.26 16.02
C GLN A 137 -17.25 -9.85 16.15
N ASN A 138 -17.04 -9.15 15.03
CA ASN A 138 -16.43 -7.82 14.96
C ASN A 138 -15.00 -7.75 15.54
N GLN A 139 -14.26 -8.87 15.48
CA GLN A 139 -12.86 -8.95 15.86
C GLN A 139 -12.00 -8.77 14.61
N GLN A 140 -10.98 -7.93 14.72
CA GLN A 140 -10.05 -7.67 13.64
C GLN A 140 -9.20 -8.90 13.34
N ARG A 141 -9.09 -9.26 12.06
CA ARG A 141 -8.31 -10.41 11.60
C ARG A 141 -6.85 -10.02 11.41
N THR A 142 -5.96 -10.93 11.74
CA THR A 142 -4.54 -10.86 11.38
C THR A 142 -4.30 -11.37 9.97
N ILE A 143 -3.13 -11.08 9.41
CA ILE A 143 -2.73 -11.58 8.11
C ILE A 143 -2.66 -13.11 8.08
N ARG A 144 -2.35 -13.74 9.21
CA ARG A 144 -2.35 -15.19 9.35
C ARG A 144 -3.74 -15.81 9.37
N ASP A 145 -4.73 -15.09 9.90
CA ASP A 145 -6.12 -15.57 9.84
C ASP A 145 -6.64 -15.60 8.39
N VAL A 146 -6.03 -14.84 7.48
CA VAL A 146 -6.42 -14.79 6.06
C VAL A 146 -5.64 -15.81 5.21
N PHE A 147 -4.31 -15.84 5.35
CA PHE A 147 -3.44 -16.68 4.52
C PHE A 147 -3.10 -18.04 5.14
N ALA A 148 -3.43 -18.26 6.42
CA ALA A 148 -3.27 -19.52 7.12
C ALA A 148 -1.89 -20.17 6.89
N ASP A 149 -1.87 -21.35 6.26
CA ASP A 149 -0.70 -22.17 6.00
C ASP A 149 0.13 -21.72 4.79
N GLU A 150 -0.40 -20.80 3.97
CA GLU A 150 0.31 -20.16 2.87
C GLU A 150 1.26 -19.06 3.36
N LEU A 151 1.02 -18.51 4.55
CA LEU A 151 1.85 -17.46 5.14
C LEU A 151 3.13 -17.99 5.79
N GLN A 152 4.26 -17.53 5.27
CA GLN A 152 5.58 -17.69 5.85
C GLN A 152 6.18 -16.32 6.21
N TYR A 153 7.20 -16.33 7.06
CA TYR A 153 8.10 -15.21 7.27
C TYR A 153 9.48 -15.57 6.74
N LYS A 154 9.98 -14.74 5.82
CA LYS A 154 11.35 -14.85 5.31
C LYS A 154 12.24 -13.94 6.13
N VAL A 155 13.11 -14.54 6.93
CA VAL A 155 14.09 -13.85 7.76
C VAL A 155 15.38 -13.75 6.99
N THR A 156 15.90 -12.53 6.84
CA THR A 156 17.28 -12.28 6.43
C THR A 156 18.06 -11.90 7.67
N PHE A 157 19.18 -12.55 7.90
CA PHE A 157 20.01 -12.31 9.07
C PHE A 157 21.48 -12.24 8.68
N GLY A 158 22.30 -11.63 9.53
CA GLY A 158 23.74 -11.61 9.29
C GLY A 158 24.53 -11.02 10.43
N LYS A 159 25.82 -11.32 10.39
CA LYS A 159 26.90 -10.69 11.16
C LYS A 159 27.78 -9.90 10.20
N ALA A 160 28.79 -9.19 10.71
CA ALA A 160 29.66 -8.33 9.90
C ALA A 160 30.24 -9.01 8.64
N THR A 161 30.49 -10.32 8.71
CA THR A 161 31.18 -11.08 7.66
C THR A 161 30.28 -12.00 6.84
N SER A 162 29.01 -12.20 7.21
CA SER A 162 28.15 -13.18 6.53
C SER A 162 26.68 -12.86 6.64
N THR A 163 25.92 -13.23 5.61
CA THR A 163 24.46 -13.13 5.58
C THR A 163 23.83 -14.49 5.29
N GLY A 164 22.64 -14.71 5.85
CA GLY A 164 21.85 -15.92 5.71
C GLY A 164 20.38 -15.59 5.54
N LYS A 165 19.61 -16.57 5.04
CA LYS A 165 18.16 -16.47 4.87
C LYS A 165 17.50 -17.76 5.35
N VAL A 166 16.40 -17.64 6.07
CA VAL A 166 15.55 -18.76 6.50
C VAL A 166 14.09 -18.37 6.33
N SER A 167 13.22 -19.35 6.09
CA SER A 167 11.77 -19.14 6.06
C SER A 167 11.09 -19.97 7.14
N SER A 168 10.06 -19.41 7.77
CA SER A 168 9.30 -20.09 8.82
C SER A 168 7.80 -19.85 8.66
N LYS A 169 7.00 -20.90 8.84
CA LYS A 169 5.52 -20.78 8.96
C LYS A 169 5.07 -20.34 10.35
N GLY A 170 5.94 -20.44 11.36
CA GLY A 170 5.61 -20.15 12.76
C GLY A 170 5.89 -18.70 13.16
N ARG A 171 5.20 -18.24 14.22
CA ARG A 171 5.47 -16.95 14.89
C ARG A 171 6.73 -16.98 15.75
N VAL A 172 7.19 -18.16 16.15
CA VAL A 172 8.39 -18.34 16.98
C VAL A 172 9.47 -18.98 16.13
N ILE A 173 10.53 -18.23 15.85
CA ILE A 173 11.63 -18.67 14.99
C ILE A 173 12.88 -18.80 15.84
N LYS A 174 13.32 -20.03 16.06
CA LYS A 174 14.52 -20.33 16.85
C LYS A 174 15.73 -20.40 15.93
N MET A 175 16.63 -19.44 16.08
CA MET A 175 17.93 -19.42 15.45
C MET A 175 18.88 -20.25 16.33
N ALA A 176 18.95 -21.55 16.08
CA ALA A 176 19.81 -22.48 16.79
C ALA A 176 20.81 -23.11 15.82
N GLY A 177 22.08 -23.22 16.23
CA GLY A 177 23.12 -23.90 15.44
C GLY A 177 24.24 -22.99 14.93
N ASP A 178 23.93 -21.73 14.60
CA ASP A 178 24.86 -20.83 13.90
C ASP A 178 25.08 -19.49 14.60
N ILE A 179 24.81 -19.39 15.90
CA ILE A 179 25.06 -18.16 16.66
C ILE A 179 26.41 -18.27 17.37
N ASP A 180 27.38 -17.49 16.88
CA ASP A 180 28.70 -17.40 17.51
C ASP A 180 28.59 -16.65 18.85
N PRO A 181 29.13 -17.22 19.94
CA PRO A 181 29.13 -16.54 21.24
C PRO A 181 29.81 -15.17 21.16
N GLY A 182 29.11 -14.12 21.59
CA GLY A 182 29.63 -12.75 21.67
C GLY A 182 29.56 -11.94 20.38
N VAL A 183 29.09 -12.52 19.26
CA VAL A 183 28.92 -11.80 17.99
C VAL A 183 27.51 -11.21 17.90
N SER A 184 27.42 -9.95 17.42
CA SER A 184 26.13 -9.32 17.14
C SER A 184 25.57 -9.82 15.80
N TYR A 185 24.30 -10.22 15.82
CA TYR A 185 23.53 -10.62 14.65
C TYR A 185 22.39 -9.64 14.43
N CYS A 186 22.24 -9.15 13.22
CA CYS A 186 21.12 -8.31 12.82
C CYS A 186 20.12 -9.07 11.96
N PHE A 187 18.84 -8.78 12.16
CA PHE A 187 17.72 -9.48 11.56
C PHE A 187 16.76 -8.48 10.91
N ASN A 188 16.22 -8.90 9.77
CA ASN A 188 15.12 -8.28 9.06
C ASN A 188 14.19 -9.42 8.64
N MET A 189 12.88 -9.18 8.57
CA MET A 189 11.96 -10.16 8.04
C MET A 189 10.83 -9.50 7.26
N GLN A 190 10.19 -10.30 6.42
CA GLN A 190 9.01 -9.89 5.67
C GLN A 190 8.08 -11.08 5.52
N ALA A 191 6.79 -10.81 5.39
CA ALA A 191 5.83 -11.83 5.00
C ALA A 191 6.22 -12.41 3.63
N TYR A 192 6.02 -13.70 3.47
CA TYR A 192 6.28 -14.45 2.25
C TYR A 192 5.12 -15.41 1.98
N ILE A 193 4.44 -15.21 0.86
CA ILE A 193 3.28 -16.00 0.43
C ILE A 193 3.64 -16.62 -0.93
N PRO A 194 4.22 -17.84 -0.96
CA PRO A 194 4.80 -18.42 -2.18
C PRO A 194 3.81 -18.66 -3.31
N SER A 195 2.52 -18.81 -3.00
CA SER A 195 1.45 -19.04 -3.96
C SER A 195 1.13 -17.82 -4.83
N ARG A 196 1.53 -16.62 -4.41
CA ARG A 196 1.34 -15.39 -5.19
C ARG A 196 2.33 -15.28 -6.35
N SER A 197 2.04 -14.36 -7.29
CA SER A 197 2.95 -13.99 -8.37
C SER A 197 4.28 -13.48 -7.81
N THR A 198 5.38 -13.72 -8.53
CA THR A 198 6.75 -13.44 -8.07
C THR A 198 6.95 -12.03 -7.52
N ASP A 199 6.30 -11.03 -8.10
CA ASP A 199 6.36 -9.62 -7.69
C ASP A 199 5.52 -9.28 -6.45
N LYS A 200 4.62 -10.18 -6.01
CA LYS A 200 3.70 -10.02 -4.88
C LYS A 200 3.88 -11.06 -3.77
N GLN A 201 4.85 -11.97 -3.92
CA GLN A 201 5.14 -12.99 -2.90
C GLN A 201 5.67 -12.37 -1.60
N LEU A 202 6.33 -11.23 -1.66
CA LEU A 202 7.01 -10.61 -0.53
C LEU A 202 6.26 -9.37 -0.04
N GLY A 203 6.07 -9.27 1.27
CA GLY A 203 5.60 -8.07 1.94
C GLY A 203 6.71 -7.04 2.16
N GLU A 204 6.35 -5.95 2.84
CA GLU A 204 7.32 -4.95 3.26
C GLU A 204 8.32 -5.50 4.30
N LEU A 205 9.55 -5.03 4.20
CA LEU A 205 10.63 -5.40 5.11
C LEU A 205 10.45 -4.75 6.48
N SER A 206 10.63 -5.55 7.54
CA SER A 206 10.66 -5.11 8.94
C SER A 206 11.78 -4.10 9.19
N GLN A 207 11.64 -3.36 10.29
CA GLN A 207 12.79 -2.68 10.86
C GLN A 207 13.88 -3.69 11.22
N ARG A 208 15.13 -3.26 11.09
CA ARG A 208 16.28 -4.08 11.45
C ARG A 208 16.45 -4.09 12.96
N GLN A 209 16.60 -5.27 13.57
CA GLN A 209 16.95 -5.40 14.98
C GLN A 209 18.20 -6.24 15.13
N CYS A 210 19.08 -5.87 16.06
CA CYS A 210 20.34 -6.55 16.28
C CYS A 210 20.43 -7.08 17.72
N SER A 211 21.01 -8.26 17.87
CA SER A 211 21.36 -8.80 19.19
C SER A 211 22.52 -8.02 19.80
N PRO A 212 22.62 -7.95 21.14
CA PRO A 212 23.81 -7.43 21.79
C PRO A 212 25.06 -8.23 21.38
N GLY A 213 26.16 -7.53 21.10
CA GLY A 213 27.49 -8.11 20.86
C GLY A 213 28.49 -7.67 21.92
N ASN A 214 29.62 -8.38 22.02
CA ASN A 214 30.76 -7.98 22.86
C ASN A 214 31.70 -6.98 22.16
N ASP A 215 31.53 -6.76 20.85
CA ASP A 215 32.35 -5.81 20.10
C ASP A 215 31.99 -4.37 20.48
N LYS A 216 32.85 -3.77 21.31
CA LYS A 216 32.99 -2.32 21.40
C LYS A 216 33.73 -1.82 20.15
N SER A 217 33.05 -1.74 19.02
CA SER A 217 33.58 -0.99 17.88
C SER A 217 32.48 -0.37 17.00
N VAL A 218 32.37 0.95 17.17
CA VAL A 218 32.18 1.96 16.12
C VAL A 218 30.88 1.89 15.31
N PHE A 219 29.78 2.29 15.94
CA PHE A 219 28.85 3.26 15.34
C PHE A 219 28.45 4.31 16.39
N GLU A 220 29.46 4.95 16.99
CA GLU A 220 29.26 6.29 17.56
C GLU A 220 29.48 7.29 16.42
N GLY A 221 28.42 7.47 15.62
CA GLY A 221 28.35 8.45 14.54
C GLY A 221 27.44 9.60 14.92
N LYS A 222 27.89 10.43 15.85
CA LYS A 222 27.42 11.80 16.15
C LYS A 222 25.90 12.01 16.21
N ASP A 223 25.35 11.84 17.41
CA ASP A 223 24.30 12.74 17.89
C ASP A 223 24.92 14.11 18.18
N THR A 224 24.91 15.01 17.19
CA THR A 224 24.89 16.45 17.48
C THR A 224 23.49 16.95 17.23
N ASN A 225 22.80 17.28 18.32
CA ASN A 225 21.60 18.08 18.36
C ASN A 225 21.71 19.26 17.39
N ASN A 226 20.89 19.23 16.34
CA ASN A 226 20.34 20.42 15.75
C ASN A 226 18.91 20.09 15.33
N ALA A 227 17.98 20.29 16.26
CA ALA A 227 16.57 20.41 15.93
C ALA A 227 16.41 21.63 15.02
N LYS A 228 16.34 21.39 13.72
CA LYS A 228 15.58 22.24 12.80
C LYS A 228 14.43 21.40 12.31
N GLU A 229 13.28 21.75 12.83
CA GLU A 229 11.94 21.40 12.41
C GLU A 229 11.86 21.31 10.87
N LEU A 230 11.80 20.09 10.35
CA LEU A 230 11.47 19.83 8.94
C LEU A 230 10.03 19.32 8.90
N ASN A 231 9.17 20.23 8.46
CA ASN A 231 7.77 20.02 8.12
C ASN A 231 7.59 18.79 7.19
N PRO A 232 6.69 17.83 7.49
CA PRO A 232 6.48 16.69 6.59
C PRO A 232 5.65 17.13 5.38
N GLN A 233 6.29 17.30 4.22
CA GLN A 233 5.59 17.37 2.94
C GLN A 233 5.28 15.96 2.41
N PRO A 234 4.04 15.70 1.97
CA PRO A 234 3.62 14.43 1.41
C PRO A 234 4.25 14.20 0.02
N TRP A 235 4.63 12.95 -0.24
CA TRP A 235 5.18 12.51 -1.52
C TRP A 235 4.12 12.63 -2.62
N CYS A 236 4.23 13.65 -3.46
CA CYS A 236 3.48 13.77 -4.71
C CYS A 236 4.36 13.49 -5.93
N CYS A 237 3.79 12.66 -6.81
CA CYS A 237 3.92 12.51 -8.26
C CYS A 237 5.04 13.28 -8.99
N LYS A 238 5.91 12.54 -9.69
CA LYS A 238 6.72 13.07 -10.80
C LYS A 238 5.82 13.34 -12.00
N HIS A 239 5.62 14.61 -12.36
CA HIS A 239 5.19 15.00 -13.70
C HIS A 239 6.35 15.56 -14.50
N HIS A 240 6.47 15.06 -15.73
CA HIS A 240 7.35 15.56 -16.80
C HIS A 240 7.10 17.05 -17.07
N ALA A 241 8.18 17.84 -17.12
CA ALA A 241 8.15 19.21 -17.60
C ALA A 241 8.04 19.25 -19.14
N LEU A 242 7.13 20.08 -19.66
CA LEU A 242 7.10 20.51 -21.05
C LEU A 242 8.11 21.67 -21.26
N PRO A 243 8.67 21.87 -22.48
CA PRO A 243 9.69 22.88 -22.74
C PRO A 243 9.08 24.27 -22.98
N SER A 244 9.79 25.29 -22.50
CA SER A 244 9.53 26.72 -22.76
C SER A 244 9.96 27.12 -24.18
N GLU A 245 9.08 27.81 -24.91
CA GLU A 245 9.37 28.51 -26.18
C GLU A 245 10.07 29.87 -25.96
N PRO A 246 10.69 30.45 -27.02
CA PRO A 246 11.90 31.26 -26.92
C PRO A 246 11.67 32.76 -26.76
N GLN A 247 12.61 33.43 -26.08
CA GLN A 247 12.69 34.90 -26.06
C GLN A 247 13.41 35.43 -27.30
N GLY A 248 12.80 36.46 -27.90
CA GLY A 248 13.18 37.07 -29.16
C GLY A 248 14.50 37.86 -29.13
N ILE A 249 15.11 37.90 -30.31
CA ILE A 249 16.25 38.71 -30.67
C ILE A 249 15.74 40.09 -31.12
N ILE A 250 16.19 41.16 -30.47
CA ILE A 250 16.05 42.52 -30.97
C ILE A 250 17.31 42.87 -31.76
N VAL A 251 17.10 43.25 -33.02
CA VAL A 251 18.09 43.83 -33.93
C VAL A 251 18.15 45.33 -33.66
N SER A 252 19.34 45.92 -33.64
CA SER A 252 19.52 47.33 -33.98
C SER A 252 20.85 47.53 -34.72
N GLN A 253 20.74 48.34 -35.76
CA GLN A 253 21.78 48.82 -36.68
C GLN A 253 22.94 49.53 -35.97
#